data_AF-A0A3S3R3G3-F1
#
_entry.id   AF-A0A3S3R3G3-F1
#
_cell.length_a   1.000
_cell.length_b   1.000
_cell.length_c   1.000
_cell.angle_alpha   90.00
_cell.angle_beta   90.00
_cell.angle_gamma   90.00
#
_symmetry.space_group_name_H-M   'P 1'
#
loop_
_entity.id
_entity.type
_entity.pdbx_description
1 polymer ?
#
loop_
_entity_poly.entity_id
_entity_poly.type
_entity_poly.pdbx_seq_one_letter_code
_entity_poly.pdbx_strand_id
1 'polypeptide(L)'
;MAKSLGYKVVIPDLDFGVSFTKISQIVNSCDVLMGVHGAGLTNVFFLPTNAVLIQVLPLGETEWVAGNCYGEPSVNMKIRGKESTLTEHYPHDDTVQLMKRGTKPSVDPVSAGKRGWDVFWSIYLEKQSVKLDVGRFRDTLLKALELLHN
;
A
#
# COMPACT_ATOMS: atom_id res chain seq x y z
N MET A 1 11.13 12.59 2.62
CA MET A 1 11.91 11.50 3.22
C MET A 1 12.55 10.56 2.19
N ALA A 2 11.82 9.84 1.34
CA ALA A 2 12.45 8.87 0.42
C ALA A 2 13.62 9.44 -0.41
N LYS A 3 13.48 10.67 -0.93
CA LYS A 3 14.57 11.39 -1.62
C LYS A 3 15.86 11.53 -0.77
N SER A 4 15.74 11.77 0.54
CA SER A 4 16.92 11.90 1.42
C SER A 4 17.59 10.56 1.74
N LEU A 5 16.95 9.43 1.42
CA LEU A 5 17.52 8.09 1.51
C LEU A 5 18.16 7.64 0.19
N GLY A 6 18.18 8.49 -0.85
CA GLY A 6 18.76 8.19 -2.15
C GLY A 6 17.77 7.72 -3.21
N TYR A 7 16.47 7.64 -2.91
CA TYR A 7 15.47 7.28 -3.90
C TYR A 7 15.25 8.39 -4.94
N LYS A 8 15.21 8.00 -6.22
CA LYS A 8 14.57 8.82 -7.26
C LYS A 8 13.06 8.59 -7.20
N VAL A 9 12.34 9.57 -6.63
CA VAL A 9 10.89 9.44 -6.39
C VAL A 9 10.09 9.96 -7.58
N VAL A 10 9.18 9.14 -8.09
CA VAL A 10 8.13 9.50 -9.05
C VAL A 10 6.79 9.40 -8.33
N ILE A 11 5.97 10.45 -8.44
CA ILE A 11 4.59 10.45 -7.96
C ILE A 11 3.72 10.58 -9.20
N PRO A 12 3.16 9.46 -9.71
CA PRO A 12 2.28 9.54 -10.87
C PRO A 12 1.01 10.28 -10.48
N ASP A 13 0.59 11.20 -11.34
CA ASP A 13 -0.77 11.71 -11.31
C ASP A 13 -1.68 10.58 -11.81
N LEU A 14 -2.58 10.11 -10.95
CA LEU A 14 -3.49 9.00 -11.23
C LEU A 14 -4.94 9.47 -11.36
N ASP A 15 -5.14 10.75 -11.71
CA ASP A 15 -6.46 11.30 -12.00
C ASP A 15 -7.18 10.53 -13.13
N PHE A 16 -8.51 10.56 -13.08
CA PHE A 16 -9.37 9.94 -14.11
C PHE A 16 -9.03 10.51 -15.50
N GLY A 17 -8.49 9.67 -16.38
CA GLY A 17 -8.15 10.03 -17.77
C GLY A 17 -6.68 9.85 -18.16
N VAL A 18 -5.79 9.50 -17.22
CA VAL A 18 -4.40 9.16 -17.58
C VAL A 18 -4.36 7.84 -18.35
N SER A 19 -3.70 7.87 -19.51
CA SER A 19 -3.54 6.68 -20.35
C SER A 19 -2.85 5.55 -19.59
N PHE A 20 -3.44 4.37 -19.64
CA PHE A 20 -2.90 3.14 -19.08
C PHE A 20 -1.45 2.87 -19.54
N THR A 21 -1.14 3.18 -20.79
CA THR A 21 0.22 3.07 -21.36
C THR A 21 1.23 3.93 -20.61
N LYS A 22 0.84 5.11 -20.15
CA LYS A 22 1.73 6.01 -19.41
C LYS A 22 1.99 5.48 -18.01
N ILE A 23 0.96 4.97 -17.34
CA ILE A 23 1.09 4.37 -16.00
C ILE A 23 1.98 3.12 -16.08
N SER A 24 1.78 2.26 -17.07
CA SER A 24 2.59 1.05 -17.23
C SER A 24 4.06 1.38 -17.50
N GLN A 25 4.36 2.36 -18.35
CA GLN A 25 5.73 2.83 -18.60
C GLN A 25 6.39 3.39 -17.34
N ILE A 26 5.66 4.19 -16.56
CA ILE A 26 6.19 4.74 -15.31
C ILE A 26 6.50 3.62 -14.33
N VAL A 27 5.54 2.71 -14.08
CA VAL A 27 5.74 1.63 -13.11
C VAL A 27 6.83 0.66 -13.57
N ASN A 28 6.92 0.35 -14.86
CA ASN A 28 7.97 -0.50 -15.40
C ASN A 28 9.38 0.10 -15.29
N SER A 29 9.48 1.42 -15.15
CA SER A 29 10.75 2.12 -14.90
C SER A 29 11.15 2.20 -13.42
N CYS A 30 10.34 1.66 -12.51
CA CYS A 30 10.57 1.73 -11.07
C CYS A 30 11.06 0.39 -10.51
N ASP A 31 12.06 0.45 -9.63
CA ASP A 31 12.53 -0.71 -8.86
C ASP A 31 11.70 -0.92 -7.58
N VAL A 32 10.97 0.11 -7.12
CA VAL A 32 10.07 0.04 -5.96
C VAL A 32 8.75 0.70 -6.29
N LEU A 33 7.63 -0.01 -6.03
CA LEU A 33 6.29 0.58 -6.00
C LEU A 33 5.81 0.65 -4.56
N MET A 34 5.31 1.82 -4.16
CA MET A 34 4.66 2.01 -2.86
C MET A 34 3.24 2.53 -3.07
N GLY A 35 2.27 1.94 -2.38
CA GLY A 35 0.90 2.42 -2.43
C GLY A 35 0.02 1.90 -1.30
N VAL A 36 -1.12 2.57 -1.11
CA VAL A 36 -2.16 2.14 -0.17
C VAL A 36 -2.98 1.03 -0.79
N HIS A 37 -3.27 -0.03 -0.04
CA HIS A 37 -4.13 -1.11 -0.50
C HIS A 37 -5.52 -0.55 -0.89
N GLY A 38 -6.02 -0.95 -2.07
CA GLY A 38 -7.28 -0.44 -2.62
C GLY A 38 -7.14 0.82 -3.49
N ALA A 39 -6.01 1.54 -3.43
CA ALA A 39 -5.77 2.77 -4.21
C ALA A 39 -5.03 2.50 -5.54
N GLY A 40 -5.51 1.53 -6.34
CA GLY A 40 -4.93 1.25 -7.67
C GLY A 40 -3.61 0.48 -7.66
N LEU A 41 -3.34 -0.29 -6.60
CA LEU A 41 -2.10 -1.08 -6.45
C LEU A 41 -1.97 -2.22 -7.47
N THR A 42 -3.02 -2.55 -8.23
CA THR A 42 -3.02 -3.49 -9.36
C THR A 42 -1.96 -3.18 -10.42
N ASN A 43 -1.48 -1.93 -10.49
CA ASN A 43 -0.38 -1.56 -11.38
C ASN A 43 0.95 -2.25 -11.02
N VAL A 44 1.06 -2.93 -9.87
CA VAL A 44 2.18 -3.82 -9.52
C VAL A 44 2.53 -4.80 -10.64
N PHE A 45 1.55 -5.19 -11.46
CA PHE A 45 1.77 -6.08 -12.58
C PHE A 45 2.85 -5.57 -13.58
N PHE A 46 3.06 -4.26 -13.64
CA PHE A 46 4.04 -3.64 -14.54
C PHE A 46 5.46 -3.55 -13.97
N LEU A 47 5.66 -3.88 -12.70
CA LEU A 47 6.99 -3.87 -12.11
C LEU A 47 7.91 -4.92 -12.78
N PRO A 48 9.20 -4.61 -12.93
CA PRO A 48 10.16 -5.60 -13.37
C PRO A 48 10.38 -6.68 -12.31
N THR A 49 10.90 -7.83 -12.75
CA THR A 49 11.33 -8.90 -11.84
C THR A 49 12.38 -8.39 -10.84
N ASN A 50 12.34 -8.88 -9.61
CA ASN A 50 13.15 -8.46 -8.46
C ASN A 50 12.86 -7.05 -7.92
N ALA A 51 11.90 -6.32 -8.49
CA ALA A 51 11.40 -5.08 -7.90
C ALA A 51 10.78 -5.34 -6.53
N VAL A 52 10.60 -4.28 -5.73
CA VAL A 52 10.01 -4.33 -4.39
C VAL A 52 8.62 -3.71 -4.39
N LEU A 53 7.64 -4.41 -3.82
CA LEU A 53 6.34 -3.83 -3.49
C LEU A 53 6.29 -3.46 -2.01
N ILE A 54 5.97 -2.20 -1.71
CA ILE A 54 5.64 -1.73 -0.37
C ILE A 54 4.16 -1.42 -0.31
N GLN A 55 3.42 -2.30 0.36
CA GLN A 55 1.99 -2.13 0.55
C GLN A 55 1.70 -1.47 1.90
N VAL A 56 0.92 -0.39 1.87
CA VAL A 56 0.42 0.29 3.06
C VAL A 56 -1.01 -0.17 3.32
N LEU A 57 -1.24 -0.82 4.45
CA LEU A 57 -2.55 -1.36 4.78
C LEU A 57 -3.43 -0.33 5.51
N PRO A 58 -4.67 -0.08 5.03
CA PRO A 58 -5.67 0.65 5.80
C PRO A 58 -6.10 -0.17 7.03
N LEU A 59 -6.83 0.47 7.95
CA LEU A 59 -7.38 -0.22 9.11
C LEU A 59 -8.47 -1.20 8.66
N GLY A 60 -8.65 -2.29 9.41
CA GLY A 60 -9.82 -3.17 9.28
C GLY A 60 -9.54 -4.64 9.03
N GLU A 61 -8.51 -5.20 9.66
CA GLU A 61 -8.14 -6.62 9.51
C GLU A 61 -8.01 -7.04 8.03
N THR A 62 -7.36 -6.17 7.24
CA THR A 62 -7.25 -6.33 5.78
C THR A 62 -6.10 -7.24 5.37
N GLU A 63 -5.40 -7.89 6.31
CA GLU A 63 -4.21 -8.72 6.06
C GLU A 63 -4.52 -9.88 5.10
N TRP A 64 -5.68 -10.54 5.27
CA TRP A 64 -6.07 -11.61 4.35
C TRP A 64 -6.28 -11.09 2.93
N VAL A 65 -6.97 -9.95 2.76
CA VAL A 65 -7.20 -9.32 1.45
C VAL A 65 -5.89 -8.84 0.84
N ALA A 66 -5.02 -8.23 1.65
CA ALA A 66 -3.69 -7.79 1.29
C ALA A 66 -2.82 -8.90 0.71
N GLY A 67 -2.72 -10.01 1.44
CA GLY A 67 -1.93 -11.18 1.06
C GLY A 67 -2.46 -11.82 -0.22
N ASN A 68 -3.77 -12.04 -0.32
CA ASN A 68 -4.37 -12.73 -1.48
C ASN A 68 -4.40 -11.85 -2.74
N CYS A 69 -4.59 -10.53 -2.61
CA CYS A 69 -4.66 -9.65 -3.79
C CYS A 69 -3.28 -9.27 -4.33
N TYR A 70 -2.28 -9.06 -3.45
CA TYR A 70 -0.98 -8.52 -3.88
C TYR A 70 0.22 -9.17 -3.22
N GLY A 71 0.12 -9.69 -1.99
CA GLY A 71 1.24 -10.36 -1.32
C GLY A 71 1.72 -11.59 -2.07
N GLU A 72 0.91 -12.65 -2.10
CA GLU A 72 1.20 -13.91 -2.79
C GLU A 72 1.35 -13.72 -4.31
N PRO A 73 0.47 -12.98 -5.02
CA PRO A 73 0.64 -12.74 -6.45
C PRO A 73 1.98 -12.07 -6.79
N SER A 74 2.45 -11.11 -5.99
CA SER A 74 3.74 -10.45 -6.23
C SER A 74 4.91 -11.43 -6.10
N VAL A 75 4.88 -12.33 -5.12
CA VAL A 75 5.92 -13.37 -4.97
C VAL A 75 5.97 -14.28 -6.21
N ASN A 76 4.81 -14.70 -6.72
CA ASN A 76 4.71 -15.50 -7.94
C ASN A 76 5.21 -14.75 -9.19
N MET A 77 5.13 -13.42 -9.18
CA MET A 77 5.70 -12.54 -10.20
C MET A 77 7.20 -12.27 -10.02
N LYS A 78 7.85 -12.90 -9.03
CA LYS A 78 9.24 -12.65 -8.63
C LYS A 78 9.48 -11.19 -8.19
N ILE A 79 8.45 -10.54 -7.66
CA ILE A 79 8.54 -9.25 -6.99
C ILE A 79 8.79 -9.54 -5.52
N ARG A 80 9.76 -8.85 -4.94
CA ARG A 80 10.15 -8.98 -3.53
C ARG A 80 9.12 -8.22 -2.70
N GLY A 81 8.20 -8.96 -2.08
CA GLY A 81 7.21 -8.39 -1.18
C GLY A 81 7.71 -8.36 0.26
N LYS A 82 7.52 -7.22 0.94
CA LYS A 82 7.36 -7.23 2.40
C LYS A 82 6.06 -6.52 2.71
N GLU A 83 5.14 -7.23 3.33
CA GLU A 83 3.96 -6.63 3.93
C GLU A 83 4.43 -5.80 5.12
N SER A 84 4.14 -4.50 5.10
CA SER A 84 4.30 -3.63 6.27
C SER A 84 2.89 -3.37 6.76
N THR A 85 2.38 -4.26 7.62
CA THR A 85 1.15 -3.95 8.37
C THR A 85 1.46 -2.69 9.19
N LEU A 86 0.65 -1.64 9.00
CA LEU A 86 0.80 -0.45 9.86
C LEU A 86 0.57 -0.84 11.32
N THR A 87 -0.17 -1.91 11.59
CA THR A 87 -0.45 -2.46 12.91
C THR A 87 0.78 -2.98 13.66
N GLU A 88 1.80 -3.55 12.99
CA GLU A 88 3.02 -4.04 13.66
C GLU A 88 3.95 -2.91 14.13
N HIS A 89 4.00 -1.85 13.33
CA HIS A 89 4.92 -0.74 13.56
C HIS A 89 4.27 0.46 14.21
N TYR A 90 2.95 0.46 14.44
CA TYR A 90 2.18 1.56 15.01
C TYR A 90 1.14 1.00 16.00
N PRO A 91 1.14 1.43 17.28
CA PRO A 91 0.08 1.10 18.21
C PRO A 91 -1.30 1.36 17.59
N HIS A 92 -2.30 0.58 18.00
CA HIS A 92 -3.68 0.70 17.51
C HIS A 92 -4.29 2.11 17.70
N ASP A 93 -3.69 2.94 18.58
CA ASP A 93 -4.09 4.33 18.81
C ASP A 93 -3.18 5.38 18.13
N ASP A 94 -2.04 4.98 17.57
CA ASP A 94 -1.07 5.82 16.84
C ASP A 94 -1.21 5.72 15.31
N THR A 95 -1.94 4.71 14.84
CA THR A 95 -2.17 4.47 13.41
C THR A 95 -3.05 5.57 12.85
N VAL A 96 -2.43 6.51 12.16
CA VAL A 96 -3.08 7.43 11.22
C VAL A 96 -4.04 8.41 11.93
N GLN A 97 -3.51 9.59 12.29
CA GLN A 97 -4.38 10.74 12.53
C GLN A 97 -5.15 11.07 11.24
N LEU A 98 -6.40 10.60 11.22
CA LEU A 98 -7.47 10.95 10.30
C LEU A 98 -7.49 12.47 10.11
N MET A 99 -7.11 12.96 8.93
CA MET A 99 -7.38 14.36 8.59
C MET A 99 -8.86 14.46 8.21
N LYS A 100 -9.71 14.63 9.24
CA LYS A 100 -11.20 14.82 9.25
C LYS A 100 -11.99 13.77 8.45
N ARG A 101 -12.50 12.69 9.08
CA ARG A 101 -13.63 12.69 10.03
C ARG A 101 -13.31 11.67 11.12
N GLY A 102 -13.02 12.15 12.33
CA GLY A 102 -12.47 11.38 13.46
C GLY A 102 -13.39 10.30 14.01
N THR A 103 -13.63 9.26 13.24
CA THR A 103 -14.30 8.05 13.69
C THR A 103 -13.50 6.86 13.17
N LYS A 104 -12.95 6.06 14.09
CA LYS A 104 -12.69 4.63 13.80
C LYS A 104 -13.91 4.11 13.03
N PRO A 105 -13.75 3.27 11.99
CA PRO A 105 -14.89 2.65 11.33
C PRO A 105 -15.90 2.21 12.39
N SER A 106 -17.13 2.74 12.35
CA SER A 106 -18.11 2.56 13.43
C SER A 106 -18.65 1.14 13.50
N VAL A 107 -18.21 0.29 12.58
CA VAL A 107 -18.54 -1.13 12.49
C VAL A 107 -17.23 -1.88 12.61
N ASP A 108 -17.27 -3.06 13.22
CA ASP A 108 -16.13 -3.96 13.26
C ASP A 108 -15.94 -4.65 11.89
N PRO A 109 -14.69 -4.98 11.50
CA PRO A 109 -14.40 -5.53 10.18
C PRO A 109 -15.13 -6.84 9.88
N VAL A 110 -15.28 -7.69 10.90
CA VAL A 110 -15.97 -8.98 10.80
C VAL A 110 -17.45 -8.79 10.48
N SER A 111 -18.13 -7.87 11.15
CA SER A 111 -19.53 -7.51 10.90
C SER A 111 -19.71 -6.86 9.54
N ALA A 112 -18.78 -6.00 9.11
CA ALA A 112 -18.81 -5.47 7.75
C ALA A 112 -18.65 -6.56 6.69
N GLY A 113 -17.72 -7.51 6.88
CA GLY A 113 -17.54 -8.66 6.00
C GLY A 113 -18.80 -9.53 5.90
N LYS A 114 -19.50 -9.77 7.04
CA LYS A 114 -20.78 -10.48 7.06
C LYS A 114 -21.91 -9.76 6.30
N ARG A 115 -21.83 -8.44 6.18
CA ARG A 115 -22.78 -7.63 5.39
C ARG A 115 -22.45 -7.58 3.91
N GLY A 116 -21.36 -8.23 3.49
CA GLY A 116 -20.96 -8.37 2.09
C GLY A 116 -19.74 -7.53 1.72
N TRP A 117 -19.12 -7.92 0.61
CA TRP A 117 -17.87 -7.33 0.11
C TRP A 117 -17.98 -5.83 -0.19
N ASP A 118 -19.07 -5.38 -0.82
CA ASP A 118 -19.24 -3.97 -1.17
C ASP A 118 -19.28 -3.05 0.07
N VAL A 119 -19.89 -3.53 1.16
CA VAL A 119 -19.95 -2.81 2.42
C VAL A 119 -18.57 -2.74 3.06
N PHE A 120 -17.83 -3.85 3.07
CA PHE A 120 -16.46 -3.90 3.55
C PHE A 120 -15.56 -2.95 2.74
N TRP A 121 -15.60 -3.04 1.40
CA TRP A 121 -14.83 -2.20 0.49
C TRP A 121 -15.07 -0.71 0.73
N SER A 122 -16.34 -0.29 0.75
CA SER A 122 -16.70 1.12 0.98
C SER A 122 -16.15 1.64 2.32
N ILE A 123 -16.21 0.84 3.38
CA ILE A 123 -15.80 1.28 4.73
C ILE A 123 -14.28 1.26 4.91
N TYR A 124 -13.62 0.19 4.47
CA TYR A 124 -12.21 -0.06 4.83
C TYR A 124 -11.21 0.25 3.72
N LEU A 125 -11.63 0.25 2.45
CA LEU A 125 -10.71 0.39 1.32
C LEU A 125 -10.94 1.70 0.54
N GLU A 126 -12.19 2.14 0.39
CA GLU A 126 -12.54 3.34 -0.38
C GLU A 126 -12.52 4.63 0.45
N LYS A 127 -13.20 4.64 1.61
CA LYS A 127 -13.42 5.87 2.40
C LYS A 127 -12.34 6.18 3.42
N GLN A 128 -11.25 5.41 3.44
CA GLN A 128 -10.13 5.64 4.34
C GLN A 128 -9.08 6.55 3.72
N SER A 129 -8.51 7.42 4.55
CA SER A 129 -7.33 8.21 4.22
C SER A 129 -6.21 7.83 5.17
N VAL A 130 -5.01 7.60 4.62
CA VAL A 130 -3.83 7.21 5.39
C VAL A 130 -2.87 8.39 5.56
N LYS A 131 -2.43 8.62 6.80
CA LYS A 131 -1.37 9.56 7.15
C LYS A 131 -0.23 8.78 7.79
N LEU A 132 0.87 8.62 7.05
CA LEU A 132 2.04 7.89 7.51
C LEU A 132 2.92 8.75 8.42
N ASP A 133 3.44 8.15 9.49
CA ASP A 133 4.58 8.71 10.21
C ASP A 133 5.84 8.43 9.39
N VAL A 134 6.37 9.48 8.78
CA VAL A 134 7.58 9.34 7.97
C VAL A 134 8.78 8.89 8.80
N GLY A 135 8.93 9.33 10.05
CA GLY A 135 10.05 8.91 10.90
C GLY A 135 10.11 7.39 11.08
N ARG A 136 8.96 6.78 11.40
CA ARG A 136 8.83 5.31 11.58
C ARG A 136 8.91 4.56 10.25
N PHE A 137 8.40 5.15 9.18
CA PHE A 137 8.41 4.54 7.85
C PHE A 137 9.81 4.51 7.20
N ARG A 138 10.79 5.20 7.79
CA ARG A 138 12.18 5.22 7.33
C ARG A 138 12.76 3.80 7.22
N ASP A 139 12.54 2.96 8.21
CA ASP A 139 13.14 1.62 8.27
C ASP A 139 12.58 0.70 7.17
N THR A 140 11.30 0.85 6.83
CA THR A 140 10.67 0.16 5.69
C THR A 140 11.36 0.52 4.37
N LEU A 141 11.67 1.79 4.16
CA LEU A 141 12.40 2.24 2.97
C LEU A 141 13.86 1.73 2.98
N LEU A 142 14.56 1.79 4.10
CA LEU A 142 15.92 1.24 4.18
C LEU A 142 15.95 -0.26 3.87
N LYS A 143 14.96 -1.02 4.37
CA LYS A 143 14.85 -2.45 4.07
C LYS A 143 14.56 -2.71 2.59
N ALA A 144 13.75 -1.88 1.94
CA ALA A 144 13.50 -1.99 0.52
C ALA A 144 14.77 -1.77 -0.31
N LEU A 145 15.66 -0.83 0.08
CA LEU A 145 16.98 -0.69 -0.56
C LEU A 145 17.86 -1.93 -0.38
N GLU A 146 17.88 -2.50 0.81
CA GLU A 146 18.61 -3.74 1.08
C GLU A 146 18.11 -4.89 0.19
N LEU A 147 16.79 -5.00 0.01
CA LEU A 147 16.18 -5.98 -0.89
C LEU A 147 16.48 -5.73 -2.37
N LEU A 148 16.89 -4.54 -2.80
CA LEU A 148 17.29 -4.32 -4.20
C LEU A 148 18.74 -4.70 -4.50
N HIS A 149 19.59 -4.74 -3.47
CA HIS A 149 21.03 -4.94 -3.62
C HIS A 149 21.50 -6.36 -3.22
N ASN A 150 20.56 -7.27 -2.95
CA ASN A 150 20.81 -8.70 -2.71
C ASN A 150 20.35 -9.55 -3.89
#